data_AF-A0A1J3G1M7-F1
#
_entry.id   AF-A0A1J3G1M7-F1
#
_cell.length_a   1.000
_cell.length_b   1.000
_cell.length_c   1.000
_cell.angle_alpha   90.00
_cell.angle_beta   90.00
_cell.angle_gamma   90.00
#
_symmetry.space_group_name_H-M   'P 1'
#
loop_
_entity.id
_entity.type
_entity.pdbx_description
1 polymer ?
#
loop_
_entity_poly.entity_id
_entity_poly.type
_entity_poly.pdbx_seq_one_letter_code
_entity_poly.pdbx_strand_id
1 'polypeptide(L)'
;KVSCRKLEEARLQEEELFSTHPMLSMIDDGIVGIPVLAHKLMQIQGMMISRCLPEIERKINEKMENSVLELSKLPTLMDSAGEALMALMDIIVSAKESLLRILVQGDFSEYSEDQVMHCTARLAEMLSEFSDNLQGQPLKATTTEFLMDEIKILDECKCVGLPNFIPRSAFLAILSQHVDGIHTKPVEF
;
A
#
# COMPACT_ATOMS: atom_id res chain seq x y z
N LYS A 1 42.41 52.58 0.33
CA LYS A 1 42.12 54.04 0.38
C LYS A 1 42.23 54.75 -0.98
N VAL A 2 43.05 54.28 -1.94
CA VAL A 2 43.19 54.92 -3.27
C VAL A 2 41.95 54.75 -4.18
N SER A 3 41.17 53.66 -4.03
CA SER A 3 39.97 53.40 -4.85
C SER A 3 38.80 54.36 -4.56
N CYS A 4 38.51 54.69 -3.30
CA CYS A 4 37.42 55.62 -2.95
C CYS A 4 37.65 57.04 -3.43
N ARG A 5 38.89 57.55 -3.43
CA ARG A 5 39.17 58.93 -3.91
C ARG A 5 38.84 59.10 -5.39
N LYS A 6 39.21 58.13 -6.22
CA LYS A 6 38.92 58.17 -7.66
C LYS A 6 37.42 58.09 -7.97
N LEU A 7 36.67 57.35 -7.16
CA LEU A 7 35.22 57.23 -7.30
C LEU A 7 34.52 58.54 -6.91
N GLU A 8 34.97 59.18 -5.84
CA GLU A 8 34.44 60.49 -5.41
C GLU A 8 34.78 61.59 -6.42
N GLU A 9 36.01 61.63 -6.92
CA GLU A 9 36.42 62.54 -8.00
C GLU A 9 35.57 62.35 -9.26
N ALA A 10 35.28 61.10 -9.64
CA ALA A 10 34.41 60.80 -10.78
C ALA A 10 32.95 61.25 -10.55
N ARG A 11 32.43 61.19 -9.31
CA ARG A 11 31.10 61.69 -8.97
C ARG A 11 31.01 63.20 -9.03
N LEU A 12 32.04 63.89 -8.57
CA LEU A 12 32.12 65.36 -8.67
C LEU A 12 32.17 65.81 -10.14
N GLN A 13 32.94 65.11 -10.99
CA GLN A 13 32.99 65.38 -12.43
C GLN A 13 31.66 65.07 -13.13
N GLU A 14 30.96 64.02 -12.72
CA GLU A 14 29.62 63.70 -13.21
C GLU A 14 28.62 64.81 -12.88
N GLU A 15 28.61 65.27 -11.62
CA GLU A 15 27.72 66.36 -11.16
C GLU A 15 28.02 67.68 -11.88
N GLU A 16 29.30 68.01 -12.07
CA GLU A 16 29.72 69.18 -12.86
C GLU A 16 29.24 69.08 -14.32
N LEU A 17 29.36 67.90 -14.95
CA LEU A 17 28.90 67.70 -16.32
C LEU A 17 27.39 67.93 -16.48
N PHE A 18 26.58 67.34 -15.59
CA PHE A 18 25.12 67.46 -15.66
C PHE A 18 24.64 68.86 -15.27
N SER A 19 25.35 69.60 -14.42
CA SER A 19 24.97 70.97 -14.03
C SER A 19 25.40 72.05 -15.03
N THR A 20 26.54 71.87 -15.70
CA THR A 20 27.14 72.93 -16.55
C THR A 20 26.83 72.79 -18.04
N HIS A 21 26.54 71.59 -18.53
CA HIS A 21 26.38 71.35 -19.97
C HIS A 21 25.03 71.87 -20.51
N PRO A 22 25.00 72.73 -21.55
CA PRO A 22 23.80 73.47 -21.99
C PRO A 22 22.55 72.62 -22.30
N MET A 23 22.73 71.37 -22.73
CA MET A 23 21.62 70.46 -23.03
C MET A 23 21.35 69.43 -21.92
N LEU A 24 22.33 69.14 -21.06
CA LEU A 24 22.17 68.11 -20.02
C LEU A 24 21.63 68.71 -18.72
N SER A 25 21.91 69.99 -18.46
CA SER A 25 21.35 70.76 -17.34
C SER A 25 19.84 70.99 -17.43
N MET A 26 19.23 70.64 -18.56
CA MET A 26 17.77 70.66 -18.74
C MET A 26 17.10 69.36 -18.27
N ILE A 27 17.86 68.32 -17.92
CA ILE A 27 17.33 67.03 -17.47
C ILE A 27 17.10 67.09 -15.96
N ASP A 28 15.99 66.50 -15.50
CA ASP A 28 15.64 66.44 -14.08
C ASP A 28 16.70 65.72 -13.23
N ASP A 29 17.12 66.38 -12.14
CA ASP A 29 18.10 65.87 -11.18
C ASP A 29 17.66 64.53 -10.53
N GLY A 30 16.36 64.24 -10.50
CA GLY A 30 15.80 62.98 -10.01
C GLY A 30 15.93 61.81 -10.99
N ILE A 31 16.52 62.03 -12.17
CA ILE A 31 16.69 61.03 -13.24
C ILE A 31 18.16 60.87 -13.66
N VAL A 32 19.00 61.90 -13.51
CA VAL A 32 20.42 61.86 -13.94
C VAL A 32 21.37 61.42 -12.82
N GLY A 33 22.51 60.87 -13.22
CA GLY A 33 23.61 60.52 -12.34
C GLY A 33 23.61 59.05 -11.88
N ILE A 34 24.82 58.50 -11.75
CA ILE A 34 25.09 57.18 -11.17
C ILE A 34 24.44 56.98 -9.79
N PRO A 35 24.43 57.98 -8.88
CA PRO A 35 23.80 57.81 -7.55
C PRO A 35 22.29 57.59 -7.65
N VAL A 36 21.63 58.32 -8.54
CA VAL A 36 20.19 58.21 -8.79
C VAL A 36 19.88 56.87 -9.46
N LEU A 37 20.70 56.43 -10.42
CA LEU A 37 20.58 55.11 -11.03
C LEU A 37 20.71 53.98 -9.99
N ALA A 38 21.74 54.04 -9.14
CA ALA A 38 21.94 53.05 -8.08
C ALA A 38 20.76 53.00 -7.11
N HIS A 39 20.21 54.17 -6.75
CA HIS A 39 19.02 54.27 -5.89
C HIS A 39 17.78 53.67 -6.56
N LYS A 40 17.52 53.98 -7.83
CA LYS A 40 16.38 53.41 -8.57
C LYS A 40 16.51 51.89 -8.74
N LEU A 41 17.70 51.38 -9.04
CA LEU A 41 17.96 49.94 -9.13
C LEU A 41 17.71 49.25 -7.78
N MET A 42 18.15 49.84 -6.68
CA MET A 42 17.90 49.33 -5.34
C MET A 42 16.40 49.29 -5.03
N GLN A 43 15.65 50.35 -5.33
CA GLN A 43 14.20 50.38 -5.14
C GLN A 43 13.48 49.30 -5.96
N ILE A 44 13.86 49.14 -7.23
CA ILE A 44 13.30 48.12 -8.12
C ILE A 44 13.58 46.72 -7.57
N GLN A 45 14.83 46.44 -7.17
CA GLN A 45 15.20 45.15 -6.57
C GLN A 45 14.44 44.89 -5.27
N GLY A 46 14.34 45.87 -4.38
CA GLY A 46 13.56 45.76 -3.14
C GLY A 46 12.09 45.45 -3.40
N MET A 47 11.48 46.12 -4.39
CA MET A 47 10.11 45.86 -4.80
C MET A 47 9.94 44.45 -5.37
N MET A 48 10.83 43.99 -6.25
CA MET A 48 10.77 42.62 -6.78
C MET A 48 10.89 41.58 -5.68
N ILE A 49 11.82 41.74 -4.74
CA ILE A 49 11.97 40.84 -3.59
C ILE A 49 10.68 40.80 -2.76
N SER A 50 10.11 41.96 -2.42
CA SER A 50 8.86 42.02 -1.64
C SER A 50 7.68 41.32 -2.31
N ARG A 51 7.63 41.33 -3.65
CA ARG A 51 6.57 40.65 -4.44
C ARG A 51 6.78 39.14 -4.52
N CYS A 52 8.02 38.68 -4.55
CA CYS A 52 8.34 37.26 -4.65
C CYS A 52 8.36 36.55 -3.29
N LEU A 53 8.62 37.25 -2.19
CA LEU A 53 8.75 36.68 -0.85
C LEU A 53 7.52 35.85 -0.40
N PRO A 54 6.27 36.32 -0.54
CA PRO A 54 5.10 35.55 -0.11
C PRO A 54 4.96 34.21 -0.85
N GLU A 55 5.26 34.19 -2.14
CA GLU A 55 5.18 32.97 -2.96
C GLU A 55 6.32 32.00 -2.63
N ILE A 56 7.51 32.52 -2.33
CA ILE A 56 8.65 31.71 -1.84
C ILE A 56 8.29 31.07 -0.49
N GLU A 57 7.76 31.85 0.45
CA GLU A 57 7.30 31.37 1.76
C GLU A 57 6.25 30.26 1.59
N ARG A 58 5.23 30.50 0.76
CA ARG A 58 4.19 29.51 0.46
C ARG A 58 4.79 28.19 -0.07
N LYS A 59 5.70 28.27 -1.05
CA LYS A 59 6.36 27.08 -1.63
C LYS A 59 7.25 26.35 -0.63
N ILE A 60 7.94 27.07 0.25
CA ILE A 60 8.75 26.46 1.31
C ILE A 60 7.84 25.71 2.28
N ASN A 61 6.75 26.34 2.72
CA ASN A 61 5.80 25.72 3.65
C ASN A 61 5.14 24.49 3.03
N GLU A 62 4.67 24.57 1.79
CA GLU A 62 4.11 23.44 1.06
C GLU A 62 5.11 22.28 0.94
N LYS A 63 6.37 22.58 0.61
CA LYS A 63 7.42 21.55 0.53
C LYS A 63 7.77 20.98 1.91
N MET A 64 7.75 21.79 2.95
CA MET A 64 8.00 21.38 4.34
C MET A 64 6.91 20.42 4.82
N GLU A 65 5.64 20.79 4.64
CA GLU A 65 4.48 19.96 5.00
C GLU A 65 4.52 18.61 4.29
N ASN A 66 4.78 18.61 2.97
CA ASN A 66 4.93 17.38 2.21
C ASN A 66 6.11 16.53 2.72
N SER A 67 7.24 17.16 3.04
CA SER A 67 8.41 16.43 3.57
C SER A 67 8.14 15.83 4.95
N VAL A 68 7.41 16.53 5.82
CA VAL A 68 6.99 16.02 7.13
C VAL A 68 6.03 14.85 6.99
N LEU A 69 5.08 14.92 6.05
CA LEU A 69 4.17 13.80 5.75
C LEU A 69 4.94 12.57 5.26
N GLU A 70 5.91 12.74 4.35
CA GLU A 70 6.74 11.61 3.89
C GLU A 70 7.62 11.04 5.01
N LEU A 71 8.22 11.89 5.84
CA LEU A 71 9.02 11.44 7.00
C LEU A 71 8.16 10.69 8.03
N SER A 72 6.90 11.07 8.22
CA SER A 72 5.99 10.38 9.14
C SER A 72 5.63 8.95 8.70
N LYS A 73 5.82 8.62 7.41
CA LYS A 73 5.65 7.26 6.89
C LYS A 73 6.86 6.37 7.15
N LEU A 74 8.01 6.95 7.47
CA LEU A 74 9.23 6.19 7.72
C LEU A 74 9.22 5.61 9.14
N PRO A 75 9.84 4.43 9.35
CA PRO A 75 10.04 3.89 10.68
C PRO A 75 10.85 4.88 11.53
N THR A 76 10.44 5.06 12.78
CA THR A 76 11.16 5.88 13.75
C THR A 76 12.58 5.35 13.90
N LEU A 77 13.58 6.23 13.89
CA LEU A 77 14.95 5.85 14.22
C LEU A 77 14.97 5.26 15.63
N MET A 78 15.59 4.09 15.77
CA MET A 78 15.72 3.40 17.05
C MET A 78 17.14 3.65 17.56
N ASP A 79 17.26 4.53 18.55
CA ASP A 79 18.54 4.97 19.09
C ASP A 79 19.03 4.04 20.23
N SER A 80 18.20 3.06 20.61
CA SER A 80 18.54 2.08 21.63
C SER A 80 18.01 0.67 21.34
N ALA A 81 18.66 -0.33 21.95
CA ALA A 81 18.19 -1.71 21.91
C ALA A 81 16.80 -1.89 22.56
N GLY A 82 16.44 -1.03 23.53
CA GLY A 82 15.13 -1.05 24.18
C GLY A 82 14.01 -0.62 23.23
N GLU A 83 14.22 0.46 22.49
CA GLU A 83 13.30 0.93 21.45
C GLU A 83 13.15 -0.11 20.32
N ALA A 84 14.25 -0.74 19.92
CA ALA A 84 14.22 -1.81 18.93
C ALA A 84 13.38 -3.02 19.38
N LEU A 85 13.47 -3.39 20.66
CA LEU A 85 12.65 -4.47 21.21
C LEU A 85 11.17 -4.09 21.25
N MET A 86 10.83 -2.84 21.61
CA MET A 86 9.44 -2.38 21.61
C MET A 86 8.85 -2.41 20.20
N ALA A 87 9.56 -1.87 19.21
CA ALA A 87 9.09 -1.90 17.83
C ALA A 87 8.95 -3.31 17.27
N LEU A 88 9.86 -4.23 17.62
CA LEU A 88 9.73 -5.64 17.27
C LEU A 88 8.46 -6.24 17.88
N MET A 89 8.18 -5.96 19.16
CA MET A 89 6.97 -6.43 19.83
C MET A 89 5.70 -5.87 19.17
N ASP A 90 5.68 -4.58 18.81
CA ASP A 90 4.55 -3.97 18.11
C ASP A 90 4.31 -4.60 16.73
N ILE A 91 5.38 -4.92 15.99
CA ILE A 91 5.30 -5.65 14.72
C ILE A 91 4.71 -7.04 14.94
N ILE A 92 5.18 -7.78 15.95
CA ILE A 92 4.69 -9.13 16.25
C ILE A 92 3.21 -9.09 16.62
N VAL A 93 2.80 -8.14 17.47
CA VAL A 93 1.39 -7.96 17.86
C VAL A 93 0.54 -7.63 16.62
N SER A 94 0.99 -6.70 15.79
CA SER A 94 0.27 -6.30 14.57
C SER A 94 0.13 -7.46 13.59
N ALA A 95 1.20 -8.21 13.34
CA ALA A 95 1.17 -9.38 12.47
C ALA A 95 0.24 -10.47 13.01
N LYS A 96 0.26 -10.72 14.33
CA LYS A 96 -0.65 -11.67 14.98
C LYS A 96 -2.11 -11.26 14.79
N GLU A 97 -2.45 -9.99 15.01
CA GLU A 97 -3.82 -9.51 14.84
C GLU A 97 -4.27 -9.53 13.39
N SER A 98 -3.39 -9.20 12.44
CA SER A 98 -3.68 -9.30 11.00
C SER A 98 -3.97 -10.75 10.59
N LEU A 99 -3.11 -11.70 10.98
CA LEU A 99 -3.34 -13.13 10.72
C LEU A 99 -4.62 -13.66 11.37
N LEU A 100 -4.92 -13.22 12.60
CA LEU A 100 -6.14 -13.65 13.29
C LEU A 100 -7.40 -13.12 12.60
N ARG A 101 -7.38 -11.87 12.13
CA ARG A 101 -8.47 -11.29 11.33
C ARG A 101 -8.68 -12.07 10.04
N ILE A 102 -7.62 -12.30 9.26
CA ILE A 102 -7.71 -12.93 7.94
C ILE A 102 -8.03 -14.43 8.01
N LEU A 103 -7.36 -15.18 8.90
CA LEU A 103 -7.43 -16.65 8.91
C LEU A 103 -8.56 -17.18 9.78
N VAL A 104 -8.91 -16.49 10.86
CA VAL A 104 -9.86 -17.00 11.87
C VAL A 104 -11.19 -16.25 11.82
N GLN A 105 -11.15 -14.91 11.78
CA GLN A 105 -12.37 -14.10 11.81
C GLN A 105 -12.99 -13.90 10.42
N GLY A 106 -12.20 -14.07 9.36
CA GLY A 106 -12.61 -13.77 7.98
C GLY A 106 -12.77 -12.27 7.72
N ASP A 107 -12.16 -11.40 8.53
CA ASP A 107 -12.07 -9.96 8.28
C ASP A 107 -10.83 -9.68 7.42
N PHE A 108 -11.08 -9.30 6.17
CA PHE A 108 -10.08 -8.94 5.18
C PHE A 108 -10.14 -7.45 4.81
N SER A 109 -10.68 -6.60 5.68
CA SER A 109 -10.77 -5.14 5.48
C SER A 109 -9.40 -4.48 5.22
N GLU A 110 -8.32 -5.00 5.80
CA GLU A 110 -6.95 -4.54 5.56
C GLU A 110 -6.47 -4.84 4.12
N TYR A 111 -7.06 -5.84 3.47
CA TYR A 111 -6.68 -6.36 2.17
C TYR A 111 -7.89 -6.44 1.23
N SER A 112 -8.73 -5.40 1.21
CA SER A 112 -9.99 -5.40 0.44
C SER A 112 -9.77 -5.67 -1.05
N GLU A 113 -8.69 -5.11 -1.61
CA GLU A 113 -8.33 -5.23 -3.03
C GLU A 113 -7.47 -6.46 -3.36
N ASP A 114 -6.96 -7.17 -2.35
CA ASP A 114 -6.12 -8.36 -2.55
C ASP A 114 -6.91 -9.63 -2.25
N GLN A 115 -7.52 -10.18 -3.30
CA GLN A 115 -8.33 -11.41 -3.23
C GLN A 115 -7.54 -12.62 -2.71
N VAL A 116 -6.20 -12.64 -2.84
CA VAL A 116 -5.36 -13.74 -2.34
C VAL A 116 -5.45 -13.83 -0.81
N MET A 117 -5.62 -12.68 -0.15
CA MET A 117 -5.74 -12.55 1.30
C MET A 117 -7.14 -12.84 1.83
N HIS A 118 -8.12 -13.18 0.99
CA HIS A 118 -9.48 -13.53 1.43
C HIS A 118 -9.52 -15.00 1.86
N CYS A 119 -8.66 -15.37 2.81
CA CYS A 119 -8.33 -16.76 3.13
C CYS A 119 -9.56 -17.61 3.51
N THR A 120 -10.49 -17.07 4.30
CA THR A 120 -11.72 -17.81 4.67
C THR A 120 -12.61 -18.11 3.47
N ALA A 121 -12.73 -17.18 2.52
CA ALA A 121 -13.49 -17.39 1.29
C ALA A 121 -12.84 -18.46 0.41
N ARG A 122 -11.51 -18.36 0.22
CA ARG A 122 -10.73 -19.35 -0.54
C ARG A 122 -10.85 -20.75 0.08
N LEU A 123 -10.74 -20.86 1.41
CA LEU A 123 -10.95 -22.13 2.10
C LEU A 123 -12.37 -22.66 1.89
N ALA A 124 -13.39 -21.80 1.91
CA ALA A 124 -14.76 -22.21 1.65
C ALA A 124 -14.96 -22.73 0.21
N GLU A 125 -14.30 -22.11 -0.78
CA GLU A 125 -14.28 -22.60 -2.16
C GLU A 125 -13.63 -23.99 -2.25
N MET A 126 -12.46 -24.17 -1.64
CA MET A 126 -11.74 -25.45 -1.61
C MET A 126 -12.57 -26.55 -0.95
N LEU A 127 -13.26 -26.23 0.16
CA LEU A 127 -14.16 -27.18 0.82
C LEU A 127 -15.41 -27.48 -0.01
N SER A 128 -15.90 -26.52 -0.78
CA SER A 128 -17.04 -26.71 -1.69
C SER A 128 -16.63 -27.62 -2.85
N GLU A 129 -15.49 -27.36 -3.48
CA GLU A 129 -14.92 -28.21 -4.53
C GLU A 129 -14.64 -29.63 -4.01
N PHE A 130 -14.12 -29.76 -2.79
CA PHE A 130 -13.96 -31.06 -2.15
C PHE A 130 -15.31 -31.78 -1.96
N SER A 131 -16.36 -31.06 -1.54
CA SER A 131 -17.72 -31.62 -1.42
C SER A 131 -18.27 -32.08 -2.77
N ASP A 132 -18.10 -31.27 -3.81
CA ASP A 132 -18.50 -31.60 -5.18
C ASP A 132 -17.75 -32.82 -5.70
N ASN A 133 -16.46 -32.96 -5.38
CA ASN A 133 -15.63 -34.13 -5.73
C ASN A 133 -16.02 -35.40 -4.96
N LEU A 134 -16.57 -35.27 -3.75
CA LEU A 134 -17.15 -36.38 -3.00
C LEU A 134 -18.48 -36.84 -3.61
N GLN A 135 -19.34 -35.88 -4.00
CA GLN A 135 -20.66 -36.16 -4.60
C GLN A 135 -20.56 -36.61 -6.06
N GLY A 136 -19.57 -36.11 -6.79
CA GLY A 136 -19.24 -36.47 -8.17
C GLY A 136 -18.66 -37.88 -8.33
N GLN A 137 -18.80 -38.74 -7.32
CA GLN A 137 -18.56 -40.19 -7.46
C GLN A 137 -19.19 -40.65 -8.78
N PRO A 138 -18.48 -41.43 -9.61
CA PRO A 138 -19.06 -41.86 -10.86
C PRO A 138 -20.33 -42.62 -10.50
N LEU A 139 -21.47 -42.18 -11.03
CA LEU A 139 -22.39 -43.16 -11.60
C LEU A 139 -21.48 -44.07 -12.40
N LYS A 140 -21.12 -45.24 -11.83
CA LYS A 140 -20.28 -46.25 -12.45
C LYS A 140 -20.76 -46.30 -13.90
N ALA A 141 -19.87 -45.97 -14.81
CA ALA A 141 -20.17 -45.65 -16.19
C ALA A 141 -20.54 -46.92 -16.96
N THR A 142 -21.63 -47.56 -16.55
CA THR A 142 -22.35 -48.64 -17.20
C THR A 142 -23.60 -48.88 -16.34
N THR A 143 -24.77 -48.56 -16.90
CA THR A 143 -26.08 -48.85 -16.29
C THR A 143 -26.32 -50.35 -16.03
N THR A 144 -25.34 -51.21 -16.33
CA THR A 144 -25.41 -52.67 -16.25
C THR A 144 -24.82 -53.28 -14.97
N GLU A 145 -24.06 -52.52 -14.15
CA GLU A 145 -23.40 -53.04 -12.92
C GLU A 145 -23.83 -52.34 -11.63
N PHE A 146 -24.94 -51.59 -11.66
CA PHE A 146 -25.48 -50.92 -10.49
C PHE A 146 -25.85 -51.91 -9.38
N LEU A 147 -25.29 -51.72 -8.19
CA LEU A 147 -25.51 -52.53 -6.98
C LEU A 147 -25.11 -54.01 -7.06
N MET A 148 -24.36 -54.44 -8.09
CA MET A 148 -23.99 -55.86 -8.23
C MET A 148 -23.04 -56.34 -7.12
N ASP A 149 -22.12 -55.49 -6.69
CA ASP A 149 -21.21 -55.78 -5.57
C ASP A 149 -22.00 -55.91 -4.26
N GLU A 150 -22.96 -55.02 -4.06
CA GLU A 150 -23.83 -54.96 -2.89
C GLU A 150 -24.79 -56.16 -2.83
N ILE A 151 -25.34 -56.59 -3.97
CA ILE A 151 -26.15 -57.80 -4.10
C ILE A 151 -25.31 -59.05 -3.79
N LYS A 152 -24.06 -59.09 -4.27
CA LYS A 152 -23.13 -60.19 -3.98
C LYS A 152 -22.82 -60.27 -2.49
N ILE A 153 -22.54 -59.15 -1.83
CA ILE A 153 -22.31 -59.10 -0.37
C ILE A 153 -23.54 -59.61 0.40
N LEU A 154 -24.75 -59.29 -0.06
CA LEU A 154 -26.00 -59.77 0.53
C LEU A 154 -26.17 -61.30 0.37
N ASP A 155 -25.84 -61.88 -0.79
CA ASP A 155 -25.90 -63.34 -1.00
C ASP A 155 -24.78 -64.08 -0.25
N GLU A 156 -23.61 -63.48 -0.07
CA GLU A 156 -22.52 -64.07 0.73
C GLU A 156 -22.84 -64.04 2.24
N CYS A 157 -23.53 -63.01 2.72
CA CYS A 157 -23.95 -62.86 4.11
C CYS A 157 -25.22 -63.68 4.46
N LYS A 158 -25.31 -64.96 4.04
CA LYS A 158 -26.45 -65.84 4.33
C LYS A 158 -26.67 -65.97 5.84
N CYS A 159 -27.66 -65.26 6.35
CA CYS A 159 -28.04 -65.25 7.75
C CYS A 159 -29.55 -65.47 7.87
N VAL A 160 -29.99 -66.03 9.00
CA VAL A 160 -31.41 -66.14 9.36
C VAL A 160 -31.92 -64.74 9.68
N GLY A 161 -32.20 -63.96 8.64
CA GLY A 161 -32.68 -62.59 8.71
C GLY A 161 -34.20 -62.55 8.74
N LEU A 162 -34.75 -61.57 9.46
CA LEU A 162 -36.16 -61.23 9.36
C LEU A 162 -36.46 -60.74 7.93
N PRO A 163 -37.63 -61.09 7.36
CA PRO A 163 -38.04 -60.53 6.08
C PRO A 163 -38.04 -59.01 6.16
N ASN A 164 -37.48 -58.36 5.14
CA ASN A 164 -37.29 -56.90 5.01
C ASN A 164 -36.17 -56.27 5.87
N PHE A 165 -35.29 -57.05 6.49
CA PHE A 165 -34.13 -56.52 7.24
C PHE A 165 -32.80 -56.92 6.60
N ILE A 166 -31.90 -55.95 6.46
CA ILE A 166 -30.52 -56.18 6.02
C ILE A 166 -29.70 -56.72 7.21
N PRO A 167 -28.99 -57.84 7.07
CA PRO A 167 -28.07 -58.32 8.11
C PRO A 167 -27.01 -57.28 8.43
N ARG A 168 -26.71 -57.06 9.73
CA ARG A 168 -25.70 -56.09 10.18
C ARG A 168 -24.35 -56.28 9.51
N SER A 169 -23.93 -57.53 9.26
CA SER A 169 -22.67 -57.86 8.58
C SER A 169 -22.62 -57.32 7.14
N ALA A 170 -23.70 -57.51 6.37
CA ALA A 170 -23.80 -57.01 5.00
C ALA A 170 -23.78 -55.47 4.97
N PHE A 171 -24.55 -54.84 5.87
CA PHE A 171 -24.54 -53.38 6.00
C PHE A 171 -23.15 -52.82 6.30
N LEU A 172 -22.42 -53.42 7.26
CA LEU A 172 -21.08 -52.97 7.61
C LEU A 172 -20.07 -53.21 6.49
N ALA A 173 -20.17 -54.31 5.76
CA ALA A 173 -19.29 -54.58 4.62
C ALA A 173 -19.48 -53.55 3.49
N ILE A 174 -20.72 -53.24 3.14
CA ILE A 174 -21.06 -52.20 2.15
C ILE A 174 -20.57 -50.82 2.63
N LEU A 175 -20.84 -50.47 3.89
CA LEU A 175 -20.40 -49.19 4.46
C LEU A 175 -18.87 -49.06 4.45
N SER A 176 -18.14 -50.12 4.83
CA SER A 176 -16.67 -50.12 4.81
C SER A 176 -16.15 -49.87 3.41
N GLN A 177 -16.70 -50.54 2.40
CA GLN A 177 -16.28 -50.37 1.00
C GLN A 177 -16.46 -48.92 0.51
N HIS A 178 -17.57 -48.27 0.87
CA HIS A 178 -17.78 -46.86 0.55
C HIS A 178 -16.79 -45.94 1.28
N VAL A 179 -16.54 -46.19 2.57
CA VAL A 179 -15.58 -45.40 3.36
C VAL A 179 -14.16 -45.57 2.83
N ASP A 180 -13.74 -46.79 2.49
CA ASP A 180 -12.43 -47.10 1.90
C ASP A 180 -12.25 -46.43 0.52
N GLY A 181 -13.33 -46.36 -0.27
CA GLY A 181 -13.36 -45.63 -1.54
C GLY A 181 -13.22 -44.10 -1.40
N ILE A 182 -13.56 -43.54 -0.23
CA ILE A 182 -13.34 -42.12 0.09
C ILE A 182 -11.93 -41.93 0.67
N HIS A 183 -11.49 -42.82 1.56
CA HIS A 183 -10.18 -42.77 2.23
C HIS A 183 -8.99 -42.75 1.25
N THR A 184 -9.14 -43.39 0.09
CA THR A 184 -8.10 -43.44 -0.95
C THR A 184 -7.97 -42.15 -1.77
N LYS A 185 -8.91 -41.21 -1.65
CA LYS A 185 -8.80 -39.89 -2.28
C LYS A 185 -7.94 -38.98 -1.39
N PRO A 186 -6.75 -38.55 -1.82
CA PRO A 186 -6.01 -37.54 -1.07
C PRO A 186 -6.83 -36.26 -1.01
N VAL A 187 -6.87 -35.64 0.17
CA VAL A 187 -7.41 -34.29 0.30
C VAL A 187 -6.34 -33.34 -0.23
N GLU A 188 -6.41 -33.02 -1.51
CA GLU A 188 -5.56 -31.98 -2.12
C GLU A 188 -6.23 -30.62 -1.91
N PHE A 189 -5.50 -29.73 -1.24
CA PHE A 189 -5.86 -28.36 -0.92
C PHE A 189 -4.81 -27.42 -1.53
#